data_AF-A0A8I2GCR2-F1
#
_entry.id   AF-A0A8I2GCR2-F1
#
_cell.length_a   1.000
_cell.length_b   1.000
_cell.length_c   1.000
_cell.angle_alpha   90.00
_cell.angle_beta   90.00
_cell.angle_gamma   90.00
#
_symmetry.space_group_name_H-M   'P 1'
#
loop_
_entity.id
_entity.type
_entity.pdbx_description
1 polymer ?
#
loop_
_entity_poly.entity_id
_entity_poly.type
_entity_poly.pdbx_seq_one_letter_code
_entity_poly.pdbx_strand_id
1 'polypeptide(L)' 'MKRLSIIIFTLVFALSGALAAQSKMVFETTEIDFGELDAGKTVELMFKFKNTGDETLIINSINSSCGCTVPRLE' A
#
# COMPACT_ATOMS: atom_id res chain seq x y z
N MET A 1 16.35 -42.03 11.86
CA MET A 1 15.35 -41.68 10.82
C MET A 1 14.18 -40.85 11.35
N LYS A 2 13.57 -41.16 12.51
CA LYS A 2 12.42 -40.42 13.07
C LYS A 2 12.68 -38.93 13.39
N ARG A 3 13.86 -38.59 13.92
CA ARG A 3 14.24 -37.19 14.23
C ARG A 3 14.57 -36.37 12.99
N LEU A 4 15.11 -37.01 11.94
CA LEU A 4 15.38 -36.36 10.67
C LEU A 4 14.07 -36.00 9.95
N SER A 5 13.08 -36.90 9.98
CA SER A 5 11.74 -36.63 9.43
C SER A 5 11.02 -35.49 10.15
N ILE A 6 11.16 -35.35 11.47
CA ILE A 6 10.57 -34.23 12.23
C ILE A 6 11.22 -32.89 11.87
N ILE A 7 12.55 -32.86 11.75
CA ILE A 7 13.29 -31.63 11.37
C ILE A 7 12.94 -31.19 9.94
N ILE A 8 12.81 -32.14 9.01
CA ILE A 8 12.39 -31.85 7.64
C ILE A 8 10.95 -31.32 7.62
N PHE A 9 10.05 -31.91 8.42
CA PHE A 9 8.65 -31.49 8.49
C PHE A 9 8.49 -30.08 9.08
N THR A 10 9.28 -29.71 10.09
CA THR A 10 9.27 -28.35 10.66
C THR A 10 9.90 -27.31 9.72
N LEU A 11 10.96 -27.66 9.00
CA LEU A 11 11.57 -26.79 7.98
C LEU A 11 10.63 -26.52 6.80
N VAL A 12 9.88 -27.53 6.36
CA VAL A 12 8.90 -27.39 5.28
C VAL A 12 7.74 -26.50 5.72
N PHE A 13 7.24 -26.64 6.96
CA PHE A 13 6.15 -25.82 7.47
C PHE A 13 6.52 -24.33 7.63
N ALA A 14 7.77 -24.03 8.00
CA ALA A 14 8.25 -22.65 8.09
C ALA A 14 8.37 -21.95 6.73
N LEU A 15 8.58 -22.69 5.64
CA LEU A 15 8.75 -22.14 4.30
C LEU A 15 7.41 -21.81 3.60
N SER A 16 6.31 -22.43 4.01
CA SER A 16 4.98 -22.25 3.42
C SER A 16 4.38 -20.85 3.59
N GLY A 17 4.84 -20.07 4.59
CA GLY A 17 4.24 -18.77 4.92
C GLY A 17 4.68 -17.59 4.04
N ALA A 18 5.70 -17.76 3.20
CA ALA A 18 6.34 -16.67 2.46
C ALA A 18 5.79 -16.45 1.03
N LEU A 19 4.85 -17.28 0.57
CA LEU A 19 4.38 -17.32 -0.82
C LEU A 19 2.87 -17.08 -0.96
N ALA A 20 2.30 -16.22 -0.13
CA ALA A 20 0.93 -15.75 -0.31
C ALA A 20 0.90 -14.59 -1.31
N ALA A 21 -0.01 -14.64 -2.27
CA ALA A 21 -0.30 -13.51 -3.12
C ALA A 21 -0.86 -12.35 -2.26
N GLN A 22 -0.49 -11.12 -2.59
CA GLN A 22 -0.83 -9.93 -1.82
C GLN A 22 -0.99 -8.71 -2.74
N SER A 23 -1.91 -7.81 -2.40
CA SER A 23 -1.94 -6.47 -2.99
C SER A 23 -0.91 -5.57 -2.29
N LYS A 24 -0.23 -4.70 -3.06
CA LYS A 24 0.80 -3.81 -2.51
C LYS A 24 0.80 -2.45 -3.20
N MET A 25 0.27 -1.44 -2.52
CA MET A 25 0.29 -0.05 -2.99
C MET A 25 1.67 0.60 -2.76
N VAL A 26 2.21 1.24 -3.79
CA VAL A 26 3.45 2.05 -3.71
C VAL A 26 3.18 3.41 -4.34
N PHE A 27 3.38 4.48 -3.58
CA PHE A 27 3.25 5.85 -4.07
C PHE A 27 4.54 6.31 -4.77
N GLU A 28 4.39 7.10 -5.84
CA GLU A 28 5.51 7.80 -6.48
C GLU A 28 6.07 8.90 -5.56
N THR A 29 5.17 9.63 -4.88
CA THR A 29 5.50 10.55 -3.80
C THR A 29 4.41 10.49 -2.73
N THR A 30 4.80 10.68 -1.48
CA THR A 30 3.86 10.79 -0.34
C THR A 30 3.70 12.21 0.15
N GLU A 31 4.45 13.15 -0.42
CA GLU A 31 4.48 14.54 0.01
C GLU A 31 4.61 15.46 -1.22
N ILE A 32 3.88 16.57 -1.18
CA ILE A 32 3.95 17.63 -2.18
C ILE A 32 3.94 18.94 -1.40
N ASP A 33 4.98 19.75 -1.58
CA ASP A 33 5.01 21.12 -1.09
C ASP A 33 4.26 22.02 -2.07
N PHE A 34 3.26 22.74 -1.57
CA PHE A 34 2.44 23.65 -2.34
C PHE A 34 3.09 25.02 -2.51
N GLY A 35 4.14 25.32 -1.74
CA GLY A 35 4.70 26.66 -1.62
C GLY A 35 3.66 27.67 -1.13
N GLU A 36 3.69 28.86 -1.71
CA GLU A 36 2.73 29.92 -1.41
C GLU A 36 1.44 29.76 -2.23
N LEU A 37 0.31 29.78 -1.55
CA LEU A 37 -1.02 29.73 -2.16
C LEU A 37 -1.77 31.04 -1.91
N ASP A 38 -2.38 31.59 -2.95
CA ASP A 38 -3.28 32.74 -2.81
C ASP A 38 -4.56 32.32 -2.06
N ALA A 39 -5.00 33.17 -1.13
CA ALA A 39 -6.21 32.95 -0.38
C ALA A 39 -7.43 32.78 -1.31
N GLY A 40 -8.21 31.73 -1.08
CA GLY A 40 -9.45 31.45 -1.80
C GLY A 40 -9.28 30.72 -3.14
N LYS A 41 -8.05 30.40 -3.57
CA LYS A 41 -7.84 29.55 -4.74
C LYS A 41 -7.94 28.07 -4.36
N THR A 42 -8.60 27.31 -5.23
CA THR A 42 -8.59 25.84 -5.18
C THR A 42 -7.42 25.33 -6.01
N VAL A 43 -6.64 24.42 -5.45
CA VAL A 43 -5.55 23.72 -6.15
C VAL A 43 -5.84 22.24 -6.12
N GLU A 44 -5.63 21.59 -7.26
CA GLU A 44 -5.72 20.13 -7.38
C GLU A 44 -4.31 19.54 -7.38
N LEU A 45 -4.12 18.50 -6.58
CA LEU A 45 -2.90 17.72 -6.57
C LEU A 45 -3.21 16.26 -6.88
N MET A 46 -2.27 15.61 -7.56
CA MET A 46 -2.36 14.21 -7.91
C MET A 46 -1.28 13.41 -7.19
N PHE A 47 -1.71 12.42 -6.41
CA PHE A 47 -0.83 11.40 -5.86
C PHE A 47 -0.93 10.15 -6.73
N LYS A 48 0.16 9.81 -7.41
CA LYS A 48 0.24 8.58 -8.20
C LYS A 48 0.68 7.44 -7.31
N PHE A 49 0.00 6.31 -7.44
CA PHE A 49 0.41 5.05 -6.85
C PHE A 49 0.24 3.91 -7.84
N LYS A 50 0.96 2.83 -7.57
CA LYS A 50 0.92 1.60 -8.34
C LYS A 50 0.69 0.41 -7.43
N ASN A 51 -0.12 -0.54 -7.89
CA ASN A 51 -0.13 -1.87 -7.31
C ASN A 51 1.10 -2.65 -7.82
N THR A 52 2.02 -2.95 -6.90
CA THR A 52 3.23 -3.75 -7.15
C THR A 52 3.10 -5.19 -6.64
N GLY A 53 1.93 -5.53 -6.10
CA GLY A 53 1.58 -6.88 -5.68
C GLY A 53 1.06 -7.73 -6.84
N ASP A 54 0.74 -8.97 -6.52
CA ASP A 54 0.23 -10.00 -7.43
C ASP A 54 -1.27 -10.30 -7.24
N GLU A 55 -1.95 -9.54 -6.36
CA GLU A 55 -3.41 -9.51 -6.25
C GLU A 55 -4.01 -8.13 -6.53
N THR A 56 -5.32 -8.10 -6.83
CA THR A 56 -6.09 -6.87 -7.04
C THR A 56 -6.03 -5.93 -5.83
N LEU A 57 -5.71 -4.66 -6.07
CA LEU A 57 -5.75 -3.61 -5.07
C LEU A 57 -7.16 -2.98 -5.03
N ILE A 58 -7.87 -3.15 -3.92
CA ILE A 58 -9.21 -2.57 -3.71
C ILE A 58 -9.09 -1.38 -2.76
N ILE A 59 -9.60 -0.22 -3.19
CA ILE A 59 -9.62 1.01 -2.37
C ILE A 59 -11.00 1.12 -1.71
N ASN A 60 -11.06 0.85 -0.40
CA ASN A 60 -12.32 0.84 0.35
C ASN A 60 -12.77 2.24 0.79
N SER A 61 -11.82 3.13 1.10
CA SER A 61 -12.12 4.50 1.51
C SER A 61 -10.88 5.40 1.32
N ILE A 62 -11.12 6.71 1.24
CA ILE A 62 -10.08 7.74 1.20
C ILE A 62 -10.49 8.82 2.19
N ASN A 63 -9.61 9.16 3.12
CA ASN A 63 -9.91 10.07 4.22
C ASN A 63 -8.83 11.15 4.30
N SER A 64 -9.23 12.39 4.56
CA SER A 64 -8.34 13.50 4.87
C SER A 64 -8.32 13.75 6.38
N SER A 65 -7.15 14.09 6.92
CA SER A 65 -7.00 14.48 8.34
C SER A 65 -7.51 15.89 8.60
N CYS A 66 -7.34 16.78 7.61
CA CYS A 66 -7.90 18.14 7.61
C CYS A 66 -9.07 18.20 6.63
N GLY A 67 -10.26 18.56 7.12
CA GLY A 67 -11.47 18.75 6.30
C GLY A 67 -11.39 19.87 5.26
N CYS A 68 -10.25 20.57 5.19
CA CYS A 68 -9.94 21.56 4.18
C CYS A 68 -9.60 20.96 2.80
N THR A 69 -9.40 19.64 2.72
CA THR A 69 -9.08 18.91 1.48
C THR A 69 -10.13 17.85 1.19
N VAL A 70 -10.45 17.67 -0.10
CA VAL A 70 -11.42 16.67 -0.56
C VAL A 70 -10.68 15.66 -1.44
N PRO A 71 -10.37 14.46 -0.94
CA PRO A 71 -9.70 13.45 -1.74
C PRO A 71 -10.68 12.80 -2.72
N ARG A 72 -10.20 12.49 -3.92
CA ARG A 72 -10.95 11.73 -4.95
C ARG A 72 -10.01 10.72 -5.61
N LEU A 73 -10.58 9.58 -6.03
CA LEU A 73 -9.88 8.59 -6.84
C LEU A 73 -10.20 8.86 -8.31
N GLU A 74 -9.15 8.97 -9.12
CA GLU A 74 -9.24 9.05 -10.59
C GLU A 74 -8.51 7.88 -11.24
#